data_AF-A0A259NLX8-F1
#
_entry.id   AF-A0A259NLX8-F1
#
_cell.length_a   1.000
_cell.length_b   1.000
_cell.length_c   1.000
_cell.angle_alpha   90.00
_cell.angle_beta   90.00
_cell.angle_gamma   90.00
#
_symmetry.space_group_name_H-M   'P 1'
#
loop_
_entity.id
_entity.type
_entity.pdbx_description
1 polymer ?
#
loop_
_entity_poly.entity_id
_entity_poly.type
_entity_poly.pdbx_seq_one_letter_code
_entity_poly.pdbx_strand_id
1 'polypeptide(L)'
;MPNKLMQTGLWLLIGVLSLLSIGAFAHGVDDSTRAFLEQNQGVQFIPFLYIGAKHMITGYDHLLFLVGVIFFLYRSKDVLLYVTMFTLGHSITLLFGVLNDIQVNAYLIDAIIGLSVIYKGFDNLGGFKRCFNWQPDTRVAVLIFGLFHGFGLATKLQEFQLPQEGLLTNLIAFNIGVELGQFAALALILLVINAWRKVPSFQRFSTLTNTALMSAGIMLMGYQLTGYFIN
;
A
#
# COMPACT_ATOMS: atom_id res chain seq x y z
N MET A 1 -24.55 1.75 -21.09
CA MET A 1 -24.01 0.40 -20.83
C MET A 1 -22.74 0.24 -21.64
N PRO A 2 -21.58 -0.14 -21.07
CA PRO A 2 -20.37 -0.34 -21.85
C PRO A 2 -20.58 -1.46 -22.87
N ASN A 3 -20.15 -1.25 -24.11
CA ASN A 3 -20.33 -2.16 -25.23
C ASN A 3 -19.55 -3.47 -24.97
N LYS A 4 -20.09 -4.65 -25.34
CA LYS A 4 -19.46 -5.96 -25.09
C LYS A 4 -18.01 -6.04 -25.62
N LEU A 5 -17.74 -5.37 -26.74
CA LEU A 5 -16.41 -5.21 -27.34
C LEU A 5 -15.42 -4.47 -26.44
N MET A 6 -15.90 -3.47 -25.71
CA MET A 6 -15.09 -2.67 -24.78
C MET A 6 -14.74 -3.49 -23.53
N GLN A 7 -15.64 -4.38 -23.09
CA GLN A 7 -15.37 -5.32 -22.00
C GLN A 7 -14.35 -6.38 -22.39
N THR A 8 -14.43 -6.95 -23.59
CA THR A 8 -13.45 -7.95 -24.07
C THR A 8 -12.07 -7.32 -24.26
N GLY A 9 -12.01 -6.12 -24.84
CA GLY A 9 -10.75 -5.38 -24.97
C GLY A 9 -10.10 -5.06 -23.62
N LEU A 10 -10.90 -4.79 -22.59
CA LEU A 10 -10.40 -4.54 -21.23
C LEU A 10 -9.75 -5.78 -20.61
N TRP A 11 -10.39 -6.95 -20.74
CA TRP A 11 -9.83 -8.20 -20.22
C TRP A 11 -8.53 -8.60 -20.93
N LEU A 12 -8.45 -8.38 -22.24
CA LEU A 12 -7.22 -8.61 -23.01
C LEU A 12 -6.11 -7.64 -22.59
N LEU A 13 -6.43 -6.37 -22.37
CA LEU A 13 -5.47 -5.37 -21.90
C LEU A 13 -4.94 -5.72 -20.49
N ILE A 14 -5.82 -6.13 -19.57
CA ILE A 14 -5.43 -6.63 -18.23
C ILE A 14 -4.48 -7.82 -18.38
N GLY A 15 -4.83 -8.80 -19.23
CA GLY A 15 -3.99 -9.97 -19.50
C GLY A 15 -2.60 -9.57 -19.99
N VAL A 16 -2.51 -8.72 -21.01
CA VAL A 16 -1.23 -8.27 -21.57
C VAL A 16 -0.41 -7.46 -20.56
N LEU A 17 -1.04 -6.52 -19.84
CA LEU A 17 -0.34 -5.70 -18.83
C LEU A 17 0.10 -6.53 -17.62
N SER A 18 -0.64 -7.57 -17.24
CA SER A 18 -0.27 -8.48 -16.14
C SER A 18 0.92 -9.38 -16.49
N LEU A 19 1.19 -9.59 -17.79
CA LEU A 19 2.35 -10.35 -18.29
C LEU A 19 3.61 -9.49 -18.42
N LEU A 20 3.47 -8.16 -18.38
CA LEU A 20 4.61 -7.24 -18.39
C LEU A 20 5.19 -7.14 -16.98
N SER A 21 6.10 -8.04 -16.64
CA SER A 21 6.91 -7.94 -15.43
C SER A 21 7.97 -6.86 -15.62
N ILE A 22 7.64 -5.62 -15.27
CA ILE A 22 8.66 -4.61 -14.96
C ILE A 22 9.11 -4.97 -13.55
N GLY A 23 10.38 -5.33 -13.38
CA GLY A 23 10.94 -5.79 -12.10
C GLY A 23 10.47 -4.93 -10.93
N ALA A 24 9.43 -5.39 -10.23
CA ALA A 24 8.89 -4.73 -9.07
C ALA A 24 9.76 -5.19 -7.91
N PHE A 25 10.84 -4.44 -7.66
CA PHE A 25 11.62 -4.63 -6.45
C PHE A 25 10.69 -4.38 -5.26
N ALA A 26 10.47 -5.42 -4.44
CA ALA A 26 9.87 -5.24 -3.12
C ALA A 26 10.72 -4.20 -2.38
N HIS A 27 10.12 -3.07 -2.00
CA HIS A 27 10.86 -1.99 -1.36
C HIS A 27 11.16 -2.37 0.10
N GLY A 28 12.37 -2.84 0.33
CA GLY A 28 12.93 -3.02 1.68
C GLY A 28 13.67 -1.78 2.16
N VAL A 29 14.04 -1.79 3.44
CA VAL A 29 15.00 -0.83 4.00
C VAL A 29 16.37 -1.11 3.37
N ASP A 30 17.04 -0.08 2.85
CA ASP A 30 18.33 -0.24 2.17
C ASP A 30 19.48 -0.59 3.13
N ASP A 31 20.56 -1.17 2.58
CA ASP A 31 21.70 -1.68 3.35
C ASP A 31 22.39 -0.60 4.20
N SER A 32 22.40 0.66 3.76
CA SER A 32 22.99 1.76 4.54
C SER A 32 22.17 2.08 5.79
N THR A 33 20.84 1.95 5.68
CA THR A 33 19.94 2.10 6.80
C THR A 33 20.04 0.92 7.77
N ARG A 34 20.20 -0.31 7.26
CA ARG A 34 20.50 -1.50 8.09
C ARG A 34 21.77 -1.31 8.91
N ALA A 35 22.87 -0.93 8.27
CA ALA A 35 24.14 -0.72 8.96
C ALA A 35 24.07 0.39 10.03
N PHE A 36 23.28 1.44 9.78
CA PHE A 36 23.00 2.47 10.78
C PHE A 36 22.25 1.93 12.00
N LEU A 37 21.22 1.10 11.80
CA LEU A 37 20.42 0.53 12.88
C LEU A 37 21.22 -0.45 13.75
N GLU A 38 22.12 -1.23 13.15
CA GLU A 38 22.97 -2.19 13.87
C GLU A 38 24.03 -1.51 14.74
N GLN A 39 24.52 -0.33 14.34
CA GLN A 39 25.60 0.38 15.03
C GLN A 39 25.12 1.30 16.17
N ASN A 40 23.83 1.62 16.22
CA ASN A 40 23.29 2.59 17.18
C ASN A 40 22.42 1.88 18.24
N GLN A 41 22.82 2.01 19.51
CA GLN A 41 22.05 1.50 20.65
C GLN A 41 21.21 2.61 21.30
N GLY A 42 20.11 2.23 21.95
CA GLY A 42 19.23 3.14 22.69
C GLY A 42 18.25 3.93 21.82
N VAL A 43 17.81 5.09 22.34
CA VAL A 43 16.77 5.91 21.71
C VAL A 43 17.34 6.74 20.57
N GLN A 44 16.85 6.49 19.36
CA GLN A 44 17.24 7.10 18.09
C GLN A 44 16.02 7.70 17.40
N PHE A 45 15.41 8.72 18.02
CA PHE A 45 14.14 9.29 17.58
C PHE A 45 14.19 9.83 16.13
N ILE A 46 15.13 10.74 15.82
CA ILE A 46 15.20 11.39 14.50
C ILE A 46 15.53 10.39 13.38
N PRO A 47 16.49 9.45 13.55
CA PRO A 47 16.72 8.43 12.54
C PRO A 47 15.48 7.57 12.25
N PHE A 48 14.80 7.04 13.26
CA PHE A 48 13.61 6.22 13.05
C PHE A 48 12.47 7.02 12.40
N LEU A 49 12.29 8.29 12.79
CA LEU A 49 11.37 9.22 12.14
C LEU A 49 11.67 9.35 10.64
N TYR A 50 12.94 9.55 10.27
CA TYR A 50 13.35 9.65 8.88
C TYR A 50 13.15 8.34 8.12
N ILE A 51 13.53 7.20 8.72
CA ILE A 51 13.38 5.88 8.10
C ILE A 51 11.90 5.56 7.84
N GLY A 52 11.01 5.86 8.80
CA GLY A 52 9.57 5.73 8.62
C GLY A 52 9.02 6.59 7.49
N ALA A 53 9.43 7.87 7.44
CA ALA A 53 9.00 8.77 6.36
C ALA A 53 9.51 8.32 4.99
N LYS A 54 10.78 7.88 4.92
CA LYS A 54 11.39 7.34 3.71
C LYS A 54 10.64 6.10 3.24
N HIS A 55 10.45 5.11 4.11
CA HIS A 55 9.73 3.87 3.81
C HIS A 55 8.36 4.15 3.17
N MET A 56 7.59 5.09 3.75
CA MET A 56 6.27 5.44 3.21
C MET A 56 6.34 6.11 1.83
N ILE A 57 7.34 6.94 1.57
CA ILE A 57 7.49 7.65 0.28
C ILE A 57 8.04 6.72 -0.81
N THR A 58 8.91 5.77 -0.46
CA THR A 58 9.52 4.85 -1.42
C THR A 58 8.77 3.52 -1.57
N GLY A 59 7.82 3.22 -0.68
CA GLY A 59 6.91 2.07 -0.74
C GLY A 59 5.88 2.21 -1.87
N TYR A 60 6.18 1.60 -3.03
CA TYR A 60 5.28 1.65 -4.19
C TYR A 60 3.91 1.02 -3.92
N ASP A 61 3.85 0.00 -3.08
CA ASP A 61 2.62 -0.65 -2.61
C ASP A 61 1.68 0.33 -1.90
N HIS A 62 2.21 1.12 -0.96
CA HIS A 62 1.47 2.13 -0.22
C HIS A 62 1.04 3.28 -1.13
N LEU A 63 1.91 3.73 -2.03
CA LEU A 63 1.58 4.77 -3.01
C LEU A 63 0.51 4.31 -4.00
N LEU A 64 0.58 3.08 -4.50
CA LEU A 64 -0.43 2.50 -5.39
C LEU A 64 -1.79 2.40 -4.68
N PHE A 65 -1.79 1.95 -3.42
CA PHE A 65 -3.02 1.92 -2.61
C PHE A 65 -3.58 3.32 -2.41
N LEU A 66 -2.75 4.30 -2.05
CA LEU A 66 -3.14 5.69 -1.84
C LEU A 66 -3.71 6.33 -3.12
N VAL A 67 -3.08 6.07 -4.28
CA VAL A 67 -3.61 6.47 -5.58
C VAL A 67 -4.97 5.83 -5.83
N GLY A 68 -5.12 4.53 -5.57
CA GLY A 68 -6.40 3.83 -5.67
C GLY A 68 -7.49 4.44 -4.79
N VAL A 69 -7.17 4.79 -3.55
CA VAL A 69 -8.10 5.45 -2.63
C VAL A 69 -8.52 6.83 -3.15
N ILE A 70 -7.57 7.65 -3.57
CA ILE A 70 -7.83 9.05 -3.94
C ILE A 70 -8.55 9.17 -5.29
N PHE A 71 -8.27 8.28 -6.24
CA PHE A 71 -8.71 8.44 -7.63
C PHE A 71 -10.22 8.66 -7.77
N PHE A 72 -11.04 7.96 -6.99
CA PHE A 72 -12.51 8.06 -7.05
C PHE A 72 -13.18 8.83 -5.91
N LEU A 73 -12.44 9.20 -4.86
CA LEU A 73 -12.96 10.00 -3.78
C LEU A 73 -12.84 11.49 -4.12
N TYR A 74 -13.98 12.12 -4.36
CA TYR A 74 -14.06 13.56 -4.64
C TYR A 74 -14.15 14.39 -3.36
N ARG A 75 -14.56 13.78 -2.24
CA ARG A 75 -14.73 14.46 -0.96
C ARG A 75 -13.48 14.25 -0.10
N SER A 76 -12.77 15.34 0.19
CA SER A 76 -11.55 15.31 1.01
C SER A 76 -11.78 14.69 2.41
N LYS A 77 -13.00 14.80 2.95
CA LYS A 77 -13.38 14.17 4.24
C LYS A 77 -13.30 12.64 4.17
N ASP A 78 -13.75 12.04 3.06
CA ASP A 78 -13.77 10.59 2.89
C ASP A 78 -12.34 10.06 2.66
N VAL A 79 -11.52 10.82 1.93
CA VAL A 79 -10.08 10.52 1.76
C VAL A 79 -9.37 10.52 3.11
N LEU A 80 -9.57 11.57 3.91
CA LEU A 80 -8.95 11.67 5.22
C LEU A 80 -9.40 10.51 6.13
N LEU A 81 -10.70 10.21 6.15
CA LEU A 81 -11.24 9.08 6.92
C LEU A 81 -10.58 7.75 6.55
N TYR A 82 -10.42 7.47 5.26
CA TYR A 82 -9.82 6.21 4.81
C TYR A 82 -8.33 6.15 5.10
N VAL A 83 -7.61 7.25 4.90
CA VAL A 83 -6.20 7.34 5.29
C VAL A 83 -6.04 7.12 6.78
N THR A 84 -6.87 7.74 7.62
CA THR A 84 -6.87 7.53 9.07
C THR A 84 -7.20 6.09 9.45
N MET A 85 -8.20 5.46 8.83
CA MET A 85 -8.52 4.04 9.09
C MET A 85 -7.35 3.12 8.72
N PHE A 86 -6.69 3.38 7.61
CA PHE A 86 -5.51 2.64 7.18
C PHE A 86 -4.35 2.82 8.17
N THR A 87 -4.00 4.06 8.52
CA THR A 87 -2.88 4.36 9.44
C THR A 87 -3.16 3.80 10.83
N LEU A 88 -4.40 3.86 11.32
CA LEU A 88 -4.77 3.23 12.59
C LEU A 88 -4.54 1.71 12.56
N GLY A 89 -5.03 1.00 11.54
CA GLY A 89 -4.82 -0.44 11.41
C GLY A 89 -3.33 -0.81 11.30
N HIS A 90 -2.61 -0.04 10.48
CA HIS A 90 -1.17 -0.21 10.26
C HIS A 90 -0.38 -0.04 11.55
N SER A 91 -0.55 1.09 12.25
CA SER A 91 0.19 1.40 13.48
C SER A 91 -0.09 0.38 14.59
N ILE A 92 -1.34 -0.10 14.72
CA ILE A 92 -1.71 -1.11 15.73
C ILE A 92 -0.94 -2.40 15.50
N THR A 93 -0.97 -2.94 14.28
CA THR A 93 -0.36 -4.25 13.97
C THR A 93 1.15 -4.19 13.85
N LEU A 94 1.70 -3.05 13.42
CA LEU A 94 3.14 -2.82 13.44
C LEU A 94 3.66 -2.89 14.88
N LEU A 95 3.07 -2.10 15.78
CA LEU A 95 3.52 -2.04 17.16
C LEU A 95 3.29 -3.38 17.88
N PHE A 96 2.10 -3.97 17.68
CA PHE A 96 1.75 -5.25 18.27
C PHE A 96 2.65 -6.38 17.77
N GLY A 97 2.91 -6.43 16.47
CA GLY A 97 3.76 -7.43 15.83
C GLY A 97 5.19 -7.39 16.37
N VAL A 98 5.80 -6.20 16.36
CA VAL A 98 7.18 -6.03 16.85
C VAL A 98 7.30 -6.32 18.34
N LEU A 99 6.41 -5.78 19.19
CA LEU A 99 6.51 -5.94 20.65
C LEU A 99 6.26 -7.37 21.15
N ASN A 100 5.50 -8.18 20.41
CA ASN A 100 5.18 -9.56 20.77
C ASN A 100 5.97 -10.59 19.95
N ASP A 101 6.96 -10.15 19.17
CA ASP A 101 7.76 -11.01 18.29
C ASP A 101 6.91 -11.91 17.37
N ILE A 102 5.80 -11.36 16.86
CA ILE A 102 4.91 -12.10 15.95
C ILE A 102 5.47 -11.98 14.54
N GLN A 103 6.05 -13.07 14.07
CA GLN A 103 6.56 -13.21 12.71
C GLN A 103 5.52 -13.89 11.83
N VAL A 104 5.20 -13.26 10.70
CA VAL A 104 4.33 -13.82 9.67
C VAL A 104 5.15 -14.02 8.40
N ASN A 105 4.75 -14.94 7.52
CA ASN A 105 5.46 -15.12 6.27
C ASN A 105 5.33 -13.85 5.39
N ALA A 106 6.47 -13.20 5.13
CA ALA A 106 6.52 -11.95 4.38
C ALA A 106 5.91 -12.07 2.98
N TYR A 107 6.13 -13.19 2.28
CA TYR A 107 5.55 -13.41 0.95
C TYR A 107 4.01 -13.46 1.00
N LEU A 108 3.43 -14.13 2.00
CA LEU A 108 1.98 -14.20 2.14
C LEU A 108 1.37 -12.84 2.48
N ILE A 109 1.99 -12.08 3.38
CA ILE A 109 1.52 -10.74 3.72
C ILE A 109 1.64 -9.79 2.53
N ASP A 110 2.78 -9.77 1.84
CA ASP A 110 2.99 -8.91 0.67
C ASP A 110 2.04 -9.30 -0.48
N ALA A 111 1.65 -10.57 -0.60
CA ALA A 111 0.62 -11.01 -1.53
C ALA A 111 -0.77 -10.42 -1.16
N ILE A 112 -1.12 -10.39 0.12
CA ILE A 112 -2.36 -9.75 0.62
C ILE A 112 -2.31 -8.23 0.40
N ILE A 113 -1.14 -7.60 0.55
CA ILE A 113 -0.92 -6.20 0.21
C ILE A 113 -1.19 -5.97 -1.28
N GLY A 114 -0.65 -6.80 -2.17
CA GLY A 114 -0.97 -6.75 -3.61
C GLY A 114 -2.47 -6.93 -3.90
N LEU A 115 -3.14 -7.85 -3.18
CA LEU A 115 -4.58 -8.06 -3.26
C LEU A 115 -5.39 -6.81 -2.85
N SER A 116 -4.91 -6.02 -1.89
CA SER A 116 -5.56 -4.77 -1.49
C SER A 116 -5.63 -3.75 -2.64
N VAL A 117 -4.59 -3.70 -3.47
CA VAL A 117 -4.52 -2.83 -4.64
C VAL A 117 -5.52 -3.30 -5.71
N ILE A 118 -5.60 -4.61 -5.94
CA ILE A 118 -6.59 -5.23 -6.84
C ILE A 118 -8.00 -4.90 -6.37
N TYR A 119 -8.28 -5.12 -5.08
CA TYR A 119 -9.56 -4.82 -4.45
C TYR A 119 -9.96 -3.37 -4.70
N LYS A 120 -9.06 -2.41 -4.46
CA LYS A 120 -9.41 -1.00 -4.58
C LYS A 120 -9.63 -0.57 -6.02
N GLY A 121 -8.83 -1.07 -6.97
CA GLY A 121 -9.05 -0.83 -8.39
C GLY A 121 -10.39 -1.43 -8.88
N PHE A 122 -10.75 -2.62 -8.42
CA PHE A 122 -12.02 -3.27 -8.74
C PHE A 122 -13.22 -2.52 -8.13
N ASP A 123 -13.09 -2.08 -6.87
CA ASP A 123 -14.07 -1.26 -6.16
C ASP A 123 -14.33 0.07 -6.89
N ASN A 124 -13.26 0.77 -7.30
CA ASN A 124 -13.34 2.03 -8.04
C ASN A 124 -14.09 1.91 -9.38
N LEU A 125 -13.99 0.75 -10.05
CA LEU A 125 -14.72 0.48 -11.30
C LEU A 125 -16.18 0.08 -11.07
N GLY A 126 -16.63 0.02 -9.81
CA GLY A 126 -17.94 -0.50 -9.42
C GLY A 126 -18.08 -2.01 -9.67
N GLY A 127 -16.95 -2.73 -9.67
CA GLY A 127 -16.89 -4.16 -9.98
C GLY A 127 -17.81 -4.99 -9.07
N PHE A 128 -17.81 -4.71 -7.76
CA PHE A 128 -18.65 -5.43 -6.79
C PHE A 128 -20.14 -5.32 -7.13
N LYS A 129 -20.64 -4.10 -7.38
CA LYS A 129 -22.05 -3.89 -7.76
C LYS A 129 -22.39 -4.54 -9.11
N ARG A 130 -21.51 -4.47 -10.09
CA ARG A 130 -21.76 -4.99 -11.45
C ARG A 130 -21.72 -6.51 -11.53
N CYS A 131 -20.81 -7.15 -10.81
CA CYS A 131 -20.58 -8.59 -10.87
C CYS A 131 -21.39 -9.35 -9.81
N PHE A 132 -21.62 -8.78 -8.63
CA PHE A 132 -22.19 -9.48 -7.48
C PHE A 132 -23.45 -8.81 -6.90
N ASN A 133 -23.90 -7.69 -7.47
CA ASN A 133 -25.03 -6.89 -6.98
C ASN A 133 -24.94 -6.53 -5.48
N TRP A 134 -23.71 -6.40 -4.97
CA TRP A 134 -23.40 -6.11 -3.58
C TRP A 134 -22.23 -5.13 -3.50
N GLN A 135 -22.08 -4.43 -2.37
CA GLN A 135 -21.00 -3.47 -2.16
C GLN A 135 -20.42 -3.67 -0.75
N PRO A 136 -19.17 -4.12 -0.62
CA PRO A 136 -18.50 -4.19 0.69
C PRO A 136 -18.33 -2.79 1.30
N ASP A 137 -18.29 -2.72 2.63
CA ASP A 137 -17.95 -1.47 3.32
C ASP A 137 -16.46 -1.17 3.13
N THR A 138 -16.16 -0.19 2.28
CA THR A 138 -14.80 0.23 1.98
C THR A 138 -14.03 0.66 3.22
N ARG A 139 -14.67 1.20 4.26
CA ARG A 139 -13.99 1.60 5.50
C ARG A 139 -13.40 0.41 6.23
N VAL A 140 -14.19 -0.65 6.36
CA VAL A 140 -13.78 -1.89 7.01
C VAL A 140 -12.67 -2.56 6.20
N ALA A 141 -12.82 -2.61 4.87
CA ALA A 141 -11.78 -3.16 4.00
C ALA A 141 -10.45 -2.40 4.14
N VAL A 142 -10.47 -1.06 4.12
CA VAL A 142 -9.26 -0.23 4.26
C VAL A 142 -8.60 -0.42 5.64
N LEU A 143 -9.39 -0.53 6.72
CA LEU A 143 -8.87 -0.85 8.04
C LEU A 143 -8.17 -2.22 8.06
N ILE A 144 -8.82 -3.25 7.49
CA ILE A 144 -8.27 -4.61 7.39
C ILE A 144 -6.96 -4.60 6.59
N PHE A 145 -6.91 -3.90 5.46
CA PHE A 145 -5.67 -3.79 4.70
C PHE A 145 -4.58 -3.07 5.49
N GLY A 146 -4.92 -2.02 6.25
CA GLY A 146 -4.00 -1.39 7.19
C GLY A 146 -3.39 -2.40 8.16
N LEU A 147 -4.21 -3.29 8.76
CA LEU A 147 -3.74 -4.35 9.65
C LEU A 147 -2.71 -5.29 8.96
N PHE A 148 -2.96 -5.69 7.71
CA PHE A 148 -2.02 -6.54 6.98
C PHE A 148 -0.71 -5.79 6.62
N HIS A 149 -0.81 -4.53 6.23
CA HIS A 149 0.39 -3.71 5.93
C HIS A 149 1.26 -3.51 7.17
N GLY A 150 0.66 -3.28 8.34
CA GLY A 150 1.41 -3.12 9.59
C GLY A 150 2.15 -4.39 9.99
N PHE A 151 1.53 -5.58 9.81
CA PHE A 151 2.22 -6.85 10.02
C PHE A 151 3.34 -7.11 9.00
N GLY A 152 3.17 -6.69 7.74
CA GLY A 152 4.21 -6.81 6.71
C GLY A 152 5.46 -6.05 7.12
N LEU A 153 5.28 -4.81 7.56
CA LEU A 153 6.36 -3.97 8.04
C LEU A 153 6.96 -4.44 9.37
N ALA A 154 6.14 -4.97 10.30
CA ALA A 154 6.63 -5.58 11.53
C ALA A 154 7.60 -6.74 11.24
N THR A 155 7.21 -7.63 10.34
CA THR A 155 8.03 -8.79 9.92
C THR A 155 9.37 -8.31 9.36
N LYS A 156 9.35 -7.30 8.48
CA LYS A 156 10.58 -6.71 7.93
C LYS A 156 11.44 -6.01 8.98
N LEU A 157 10.84 -5.32 9.93
CA LEU A 157 11.58 -4.66 11.01
C LEU A 157 12.27 -5.67 11.95
N GLN A 158 11.63 -6.81 12.20
CA GLN A 158 12.20 -7.89 13.03
C GLN A 158 13.40 -8.57 12.35
N GLU A 159 13.45 -8.63 11.01
CA GLU A 159 14.63 -9.10 10.26
C GLU A 159 15.91 -8.26 10.53
N PHE A 160 15.78 -7.04 11.09
CA PHE A 160 16.91 -6.17 11.46
C PHE A 160 17.41 -6.36 12.90
N GLN A 161 16.84 -7.30 13.68
CA GLN A 161 17.26 -7.59 15.06
C GLN A 161 17.43 -6.32 15.92
N LEU A 162 16.41 -5.46 15.90
CA LEU A 162 16.48 -4.15 16.56
C LEU A 162 16.86 -4.26 18.04
N PRO A 163 17.74 -3.39 18.56
CA PRO A 163 18.06 -3.34 19.99
C PRO A 163 16.80 -3.17 20.84
N GLN A 164 16.65 -3.94 21.92
CA GLN A 164 15.50 -3.82 22.81
C GLN A 164 15.49 -2.49 23.58
N GLU A 165 16.68 -1.93 23.84
CA GLU A 165 16.81 -0.65 24.52
C GLU A 165 16.29 0.49 23.63
N GLY A 166 15.27 1.21 24.11
CA GLY A 166 14.65 2.32 23.37
C GLY A 166 13.71 1.89 22.23
N LEU A 167 13.47 0.58 22.05
CA LEU A 167 12.67 0.03 20.94
C LEU A 167 11.30 0.70 20.81
N LEU A 168 10.53 0.80 21.91
CA LEU A 168 9.20 1.40 21.88
C LEU A 168 9.23 2.86 21.39
N THR A 169 10.18 3.66 21.89
CA THR A 169 10.33 5.06 21.49
C THR A 169 10.74 5.17 20.01
N ASN A 170 11.62 4.28 19.56
CA ASN A 170 12.05 4.22 18.17
C ASN A 170 10.89 3.82 17.23
N LEU A 171 10.05 2.85 17.63
CA LEU A 171 8.86 2.46 16.87
C LEU A 171 7.80 3.56 16.82
N ILE A 172 7.62 4.30 17.92
CA ILE A 172 6.73 5.47 17.93
C ILE A 172 7.27 6.53 16.96
N ALA A 173 8.56 6.83 17.01
CA ALA A 173 9.19 7.78 16.09
C ALA A 173 9.03 7.34 14.63
N PHE A 174 9.22 6.05 14.35
CA PHE A 174 9.01 5.47 13.04
C PHE A 174 7.57 5.64 12.54
N ASN A 175 6.56 5.32 13.37
CA ASN A 175 5.15 5.50 13.01
C ASN A 175 4.80 6.97 12.73
N ILE A 176 5.32 7.91 13.53
CA ILE A 176 5.16 9.34 13.25
C ILE A 176 5.78 9.69 11.89
N GLY A 177 6.94 9.09 11.58
CA GLY A 177 7.60 9.23 10.29
C GLY A 177 6.73 8.75 9.14
N VAL A 178 6.17 7.55 9.25
CA VAL A 178 5.24 6.97 8.27
C VAL A 178 4.03 7.88 8.07
N GLU A 179 3.41 8.37 9.14
CA GLU A 179 2.28 9.29 9.05
C GLU A 179 2.64 10.60 8.33
N LEU A 180 3.80 11.20 8.63
CA LEU A 180 4.28 12.40 7.94
C LEU A 180 4.53 12.13 6.44
N GLY A 181 5.16 11.00 6.11
CA GLY A 181 5.36 10.55 4.73
C GLY A 181 4.04 10.34 3.99
N GLN A 182 3.05 9.73 4.66
CA GLN A 182 1.71 9.49 4.12
C GLN A 182 1.00 10.81 3.82
N PHE A 183 1.02 11.77 4.75
CA PHE A 183 0.41 13.07 4.55
C PHE A 183 1.09 13.87 3.42
N ALA A 184 2.42 13.81 3.32
CA ALA A 184 3.16 14.46 2.24
C ALA A 184 2.82 13.85 0.87
N ALA A 185 2.83 12.52 0.77
CA ALA A 185 2.46 11.81 -0.45
C ALA A 185 0.99 12.08 -0.84
N LEU A 186 0.08 12.05 0.14
CA LEU A 186 -1.34 12.36 -0.04
C LEU A 186 -1.53 13.77 -0.59
N ALA A 187 -0.87 14.77 -0.01
CA ALA A 187 -0.97 16.15 -0.46
C ALA A 187 -0.51 16.31 -1.92
N LEU A 188 0.62 15.70 -2.27
CA LEU A 188 1.15 15.73 -3.64
C LEU A 188 0.22 15.02 -4.64
N ILE A 189 -0.24 13.81 -4.31
CA ILE A 189 -1.14 13.04 -5.17
C ILE A 189 -2.48 13.77 -5.35
N LEU A 190 -3.04 14.34 -4.28
CA LEU A 190 -4.27 15.13 -4.36
C LEU A 190 -4.10 16.36 -5.26
N LEU A 191 -2.96 17.06 -5.18
CA LEU A 191 -2.67 18.20 -6.05
C LEU A 191 -2.69 17.78 -7.52
N VAL A 192 -1.97 16.70 -7.85
CA VAL A 192 -1.89 16.16 -9.22
C VAL A 192 -3.26 15.70 -9.72
N ILE A 193 -3.97 14.88 -8.93
CA ILE A 193 -5.27 14.32 -9.33
C ILE A 193 -6.32 15.44 -9.44
N ASN A 194 -6.35 16.42 -8.54
CA ASN A 194 -7.30 17.52 -8.62
C ASN A 194 -7.01 18.46 -9.80
N ALA A 195 -5.74 18.65 -10.17
CA ALA A 195 -5.41 19.34 -11.41
C ALA A 195 -5.88 18.54 -12.64
N TRP A 196 -5.63 17.23 -12.67
CA TRP A 196 -6.02 16.36 -13.78
C TRP A 196 -7.53 16.24 -13.95
N ARG A 197 -8.29 16.20 -12.84
CA ARG A 197 -9.77 16.18 -12.82
C ARG A 197 -10.42 17.35 -13.57
N LYS A 198 -9.72 18.46 -13.76
CA LYS A 198 -10.22 19.63 -14.51
C LYS A 198 -10.20 19.44 -16.02
N VAL A 199 -9.50 18.42 -16.52
CA VAL A 199 -9.33 18.16 -17.96
C VAL A 199 -10.25 17.01 -18.41
N PRO A 200 -10.91 17.09 -19.59
CA PRO A 200 -11.82 16.04 -20.08
C PRO A 200 -11.21 14.65 -20.22
N SER A 201 -9.88 14.57 -20.28
CA SER A 201 -9.13 13.31 -20.35
C SER A 201 -9.32 12.45 -19.09
N PHE A 202 -9.59 13.03 -17.92
CA PHE A 202 -9.72 12.29 -16.66
C PHE A 202 -10.77 11.17 -16.74
N GLN A 203 -11.96 11.46 -17.29
CA GLN A 203 -13.02 10.44 -17.40
C GLN A 203 -12.67 9.35 -18.41
N ARG A 204 -11.94 9.70 -19.48
CA ARG A 204 -11.50 8.74 -20.51
C ARG A 204 -10.41 7.81 -19.98
N PHE A 205 -9.52 8.32 -19.14
CA PHE A 205 -8.41 7.56 -18.57
C PHE A 205 -8.76 6.86 -17.26
N SER A 206 -9.87 7.20 -16.61
CA SER A 206 -10.31 6.62 -15.34
C SER A 206 -10.36 5.09 -15.36
N THR A 207 -10.92 4.52 -16.43
CA THR A 207 -10.94 3.06 -16.58
C THR A 207 -9.54 2.50 -16.81
N LEU A 208 -8.73 3.12 -17.67
CA LEU A 208 -7.36 2.69 -17.95
C LEU A 208 -6.49 2.70 -16.68
N THR A 209 -6.55 3.76 -15.88
CA THR A 209 -5.76 3.90 -14.65
C THR A 209 -6.12 2.83 -13.63
N ASN A 210 -7.41 2.55 -13.40
CA ASN A 210 -7.81 1.49 -12.47
C ASN A 210 -7.46 0.10 -13.00
N THR A 211 -7.55 -0.12 -14.31
CA THR A 211 -7.09 -1.35 -14.95
C THR A 211 -5.58 -1.55 -14.79
N ALA A 212 -4.79 -0.49 -14.98
CA ALA A 212 -3.35 -0.52 -14.75
C ALA A 212 -3.03 -0.79 -13.27
N LEU A 213 -3.77 -0.15 -12.35
CA LEU A 213 -3.64 -0.38 -10.91
C LEU A 213 -3.93 -1.84 -10.52
N MET A 214 -5.02 -2.41 -11.03
CA MET A 214 -5.34 -3.82 -10.82
C MET A 214 -4.28 -4.74 -11.41
N SER A 215 -3.76 -4.42 -12.61
CA SER A 215 -2.72 -5.22 -13.27
C SER A 215 -1.43 -5.21 -12.45
N ALA A 216 -1.03 -4.05 -11.91
CA ALA A 216 0.11 -3.93 -11.00
C ALA A 216 -0.12 -4.74 -9.71
N GLY A 217 -1.32 -4.68 -9.13
CA GLY A 217 -1.67 -5.48 -7.95
C GLY A 217 -1.61 -6.99 -8.21
N ILE A 218 -2.08 -7.46 -9.38
CA ILE A 218 -1.99 -8.87 -9.82
C ILE A 218 -0.53 -9.28 -9.97
N MET A 219 0.29 -8.44 -10.62
CA MET A 219 1.72 -8.71 -10.80
C MET A 219 2.43 -8.82 -9.44
N LEU A 220 2.20 -7.88 -8.53
CA LEU A 220 2.78 -7.89 -7.18
C LEU A 220 2.34 -9.14 -6.40
N MET A 221 1.04 -9.44 -6.37
CA MET A 221 0.52 -10.62 -5.69
C MET A 221 1.11 -11.92 -6.28
N GLY A 222 1.16 -12.04 -7.61
CA GLY A 222 1.71 -13.20 -8.30
C GLY A 222 3.21 -13.38 -8.05
N TYR A 223 3.98 -12.29 -8.05
CA TYR A 223 5.40 -12.30 -7.71
C TYR A 223 5.63 -12.85 -6.31
N GLN A 224 4.87 -12.36 -5.33
CA GLN A 224 5.02 -12.78 -3.93
C GLN A 224 4.58 -14.23 -3.70
N LEU A 225 3.45 -14.65 -4.28
CA LEU A 225 3.00 -16.05 -4.20
C LEU A 225 4.01 -17.00 -4.87
N THR A 226 4.59 -16.60 -5.99
CA THR A 226 5.65 -17.39 -6.65
C THR A 226 6.87 -17.49 -5.74
N GLY A 227 7.27 -16.39 -5.10
CA GLY A 227 8.33 -16.37 -4.09
C GLY A 227 8.07 -17.31 -2.91
N TYR A 228 6.82 -17.40 -2.45
CA TYR A 228 6.40 -18.30 -1.37
C TYR A 228 6.52 -19.80 -1.73
N PHE A 229 6.26 -20.18 -2.98
CA PHE A 229 6.33 -21.59 -3.39
C PHE A 229 7.74 -22.05 -3.78
N ILE A 230 8.65 -21.12 -4.10
CA ILE A 230 10.00 -21.42 -4.59
C ILE A 230 11.07 -21.31 -3.49
N ASN A 231 10.85 -20.49 -2.45
CA ASN A 231 11.78 -20.31 -1.33
C ASN A 231 11.23 -20.90 -0.03
#